data_AF-A0A973M957-F1
#
_entry.id   AF-A0A973M957-F1
#
_cell.length_a   1.000
_cell.length_b   1.000
_cell.length_c   1.000
_cell.angle_alpha   90.00
_cell.angle_beta   90.00
_cell.angle_gamma   90.00
#
_symmetry.space_group_name_H-M   'P 1'
#
loop_
_entity.id
_entity.type
_entity.pdbx_description
1 polymer ?
#
loop_
_entity_poly.entity_id
_entity_poly.type
_entity_poly.pdbx_seq_one_letter_code
_entity_poly.pdbx_strand_id
1 'polypeptide(L)' 'MRELPDVRPGQVWADNDPRMKGRTLKVVEVIDRGGDPHAIVDVLTPAHTSVLKKPRRTRIAVRRFVPNGTGYSLIQDA' A
#
# COMPACT_ATOMS: atom_id res chain seq x y z
N MET A 1 6.57 -5.63 21.03
CA MET A 1 5.56 -5.69 19.95
C MET A 1 5.65 -4.38 19.20
N ARG A 2 5.89 -4.36 17.88
CA ARG A 2 5.78 -3.10 17.12
C ARG A 2 4.30 -2.85 16.90
N GLU A 3 3.83 -1.66 17.25
CA GLU A 3 2.50 -1.21 16.84
C GLU A 3 2.40 -1.27 15.31
N LEU A 4 1.30 -1.82 14.83
CA LEU A 4 1.03 -1.86 13.40
C LEU A 4 0.61 -0.47 12.93
N PRO A 5 0.99 -0.07 11.71
CA PRO A 5 0.51 1.18 11.12
C PRO A 5 -1.02 1.19 11.05
N ASP A 6 -1.63 2.36 11.32
CA ASP A 6 -3.08 2.57 11.18
C ASP A 6 -3.46 2.69 9.69
N VAL A 7 -3.66 1.54 9.06
CA VAL A 7 -4.05 1.42 7.64
C VAL A 7 -5.56 1.30 7.55
N ARG A 8 -6.18 2.18 6.75
CA ARG A 8 -7.64 2.29 6.62
C ARG A 8 -8.07 2.34 5.15
N PRO A 9 -9.23 1.77 4.79
CA PRO A 9 -9.83 1.95 3.46
C PRO A 9 -9.92 3.42 3.06
N GLY A 10 -9.62 3.73 1.81
CA GLY A 10 -9.62 5.10 1.29
C GLY A 10 -8.23 5.74 1.22
N GLN A 11 -7.32 5.38 2.12
CA GLN A 11 -5.97 5.95 2.17
C GLN A 11 -5.14 5.66 0.92
N VAL A 12 -4.25 6.58 0.57
CA VAL A 12 -3.29 6.43 -0.54
C VAL A 12 -1.87 6.40 0.00
N TRP A 13 -1.09 5.45 -0.51
CA TRP A 13 0.27 5.17 -0.06
C TRP A 13 1.24 5.08 -1.24
N ALA A 14 2.44 5.63 -1.07
CA ALA A 14 3.54 5.55 -2.04
C ALA A 14 4.45 4.36 -1.74
N ASP A 15 4.91 3.65 -2.78
CA ASP A 15 5.92 2.59 -2.69
C ASP A 15 7.32 3.23 -2.58
N ASN A 16 8.00 2.99 -1.46
CA ASN A 16 9.34 3.52 -1.22
C ASN A 16 10.44 2.64 -1.84
N ASP A 17 10.12 1.48 -2.44
CA ASP A 17 11.12 0.64 -3.08
C ASP A 17 11.78 1.41 -4.26
N PRO A 18 13.11 1.63 -4.25
CA PRO A 18 13.82 2.33 -5.33
C PRO A 18 13.65 1.67 -6.69
N ARG A 19 13.29 0.38 -6.74
CA ARG A 19 13.00 -0.37 -7.96
C ARG A 19 11.60 -0.07 -8.50
N MET A 20 10.69 0.44 -7.67
CA MET A 20 9.28 0.70 -7.97
C MET A 20 8.92 2.19 -7.98
N LYS A 21 9.89 3.07 -8.26
CA LYS A 21 9.70 4.53 -8.25
C LYS A 21 8.42 4.97 -8.98
N GLY A 22 7.67 5.83 -8.32
CA GLY A 22 6.43 6.42 -8.84
C GLY A 22 5.17 5.57 -8.63
N ARG A 23 5.28 4.38 -8.01
CA ARG A 23 4.13 3.53 -7.73
C ARG A 23 3.34 4.04 -6.52
N THR A 24 2.02 4.12 -6.68
CA THR A 24 1.06 4.51 -5.64
C THR A 24 -0.10 3.53 -5.57
N LEU A 25 -0.67 3.40 -4.39
CA LEU A 25 -1.65 2.39 -4.03
C LEU A 25 -2.78 3.03 -3.25
N LYS A 26 -4.03 2.64 -3.51
CA LYS A 26 -5.19 2.99 -2.68
C LYS A 26 -5.64 1.78 -1.88
N VAL A 27 -5.83 1.93 -0.57
CA VAL A 27 -6.40 0.88 0.27
C VAL A 27 -7.90 0.77 -0.02
N VAL A 28 -8.34 -0.44 -0.30
CA VAL A 28 -9.74 -0.79 -0.56
C VAL A 28 -10.36 -1.42 0.66
N GLU A 29 -9.63 -2.30 1.33
CA GLU A 29 -10.12 -3.09 2.45
C GLU A 29 -8.93 -3.50 3.32
N VAL A 30 -9.15 -3.71 4.62
CA VAL A 30 -8.18 -4.35 5.50
C VAL A 30 -8.83 -5.61 6.06
N ILE A 31 -8.16 -6.74 5.85
CA ILE A 31 -8.60 -8.07 6.30
C ILE A 31 -7.62 -8.60 7.34
N ASP A 32 -8.15 -9.23 8.39
CA ASP A 32 -7.33 -10.00 9.32
C ASP A 32 -7.47 -11.50 9.03
N ARG A 33 -6.34 -12.19 8.95
CA ARG A 33 -6.28 -13.65 8.79
C ARG A 33 -5.41 -14.23 9.88
N GLY A 34 -6.02 -14.49 11.03
CA GLY A 34 -5.37 -15.19 12.13
C GLY A 34 -4.22 -14.39 12.76
N GLY A 35 -4.33 -13.06 12.83
CA GLY A 35 -3.36 -12.19 13.50
C GLY A 35 -2.28 -11.60 12.59
N ASP A 36 -2.35 -11.82 11.27
CA ASP A 36 -1.52 -11.13 10.27
C ASP A 36 -2.42 -10.28 9.36
N PRO A 37 -2.67 -9.01 9.72
CA PRO A 37 -3.56 -8.15 8.94
C PRO A 37 -2.94 -7.77 7.60
N HIS A 38 -3.79 -7.75 6.57
CA HIS A 38 -3.43 -7.45 5.19
C HIS A 38 -4.36 -6.38 4.62
N ALA A 39 -3.79 -5.41 3.92
CA ALA A 39 -4.52 -4.47 3.10
C ALA A 39 -4.73 -5.05 1.70
N ILE A 40 -5.97 -4.99 1.22
CA ILE A 40 -6.30 -5.12 -0.20
C ILE A 40 -6.19 -3.73 -0.79
N VAL A 41 -5.39 -3.58 -1.84
CA VAL A 41 -5.10 -2.29 -2.47
C VAL A 41 -5.30 -2.34 -3.97
N ASP A 42 -5.71 -1.22 -4.55
CA ASP A 42 -5.69 -0.99 -5.99
C ASP A 42 -4.45 -0.16 -6.35
N VAL A 43 -3.65 -0.65 -7.30
CA VAL A 43 -2.48 0.09 -7.83
C VAL A 43 -3.00 1.22 -8.71
N LEU A 44 -2.74 2.47 -8.31
CA LEU A 44 -3.15 3.67 -9.05
C LEU A 44 -2.14 4.03 -10.13
N THR A 45 -0.85 4.06 -9.76
CA THR A 45 0.26 4.26 -10.69
C THR A 45 1.18 3.04 -10.61
N PRO A 46 1.56 2.42 -11.74
CA PRO A 46 2.54 1.35 -11.71
C PRO A 46 3.97 1.90 -11.61
N ALA A 47 4.90 1.01 -11.29
CA ALA A 47 6.33 1.30 -11.42
C ALA A 47 6.69 1.45 -12.91
N HIS A 48 7.50 2.46 -13.24
CA HIS A 48 8.02 2.75 -14.58
C HIS A 48 6.93 2.92 -15.66
N THR A 49 6.50 4.18 -15.87
CA THR A 49 5.78 4.82 -17.01
C THR A 49 4.77 4.01 -17.86
N SER A 50 4.44 2.79 -17.51
CA SER A 50 3.43 1.99 -18.16
C SER A 50 2.09 2.53 -17.73
N VAL A 51 1.20 2.88 -18.65
CA VAL A 51 -0.14 3.28 -18.28
C VAL A 51 -0.89 1.99 -17.90
N LEU A 52 -1.33 1.87 -16.65
CA LEU A 52 -2.26 0.82 -16.28
C LEU A 52 -3.61 1.10 -16.95
N LYS A 53 -4.03 0.23 -17.86
CA LYS A 53 -5.37 0.33 -18.49
C LYS A 53 -6.51 0.15 -17.47
N LYS A 54 -6.23 -0.51 -16.34
CA LYS A 54 -7.16 -0.73 -15.22
C LYS A 54 -6.38 -0.81 -13.90
N PRO A 55 -6.98 -0.38 -12.76
CA PRO A 55 -6.38 -0.58 -11.45
C PRO A 55 -6.13 -2.07 -11.20
N ARG A 56 -4.91 -2.42 -10.76
CA ARG A 56 -4.57 -3.80 -10.41
C ARG A 56 -4.78 -3.99 -8.92
N ARG A 57 -5.67 -4.91 -8.55
CA ARG A 57 -5.88 -5.29 -7.15
C ARG A 57 -4.77 -6.22 -6.65
N THR A 58 -4.23 -5.95 -5.48
CA THR A 58 -3.21 -6.77 -4.83
C THR A 58 -3.35 -6.77 -3.31
N ARG A 59 -2.62 -7.65 -2.64
CA ARG A 59 -2.66 -7.82 -1.18
C ARG A 59 -1.29 -7.55 -0.59
N ILE A 60 -1.25 -6.72 0.46
CA ILE A 60 -0.02 -6.28 1.12
C ILE A 60 -0.18 -6.45 2.64
N ALA A 61 0.82 -7.02 3.30
CA ALA A 61 0.80 -7.12 4.76
C ALA A 61 0.86 -5.71 5.40
N VAL A 62 0.00 -5.44 6.38
CA VAL A 62 -0.11 -4.11 7.04
C VAL A 62 1.22 -3.68 7.66
N ARG A 63 2.03 -4.62 8.14
CA ARG A 63 3.38 -4.35 8.65
C ARG A 63 4.35 -3.73 7.65
N ARG A 64 4.03 -3.72 6.35
CA ARG A 64 4.84 -3.07 5.30
C ARG A 64 4.53 -1.58 5.13
N PHE A 65 3.48 -1.06 5.74
CA PHE A 65 3.07 0.34 5.64
C PHE A 65 3.86 1.23 6.60
N VAL A 66 5.19 1.21 6.47
CA VAL A 66 6.13 1.87 7.39
C VAL A 66 6.68 3.14 6.73
N PRO A 67 6.40 4.34 7.26
CA PRO A 67 6.80 5.61 6.64
C PRO A 67 8.33 5.76 6.48
N ASN A 68 9.11 5.25 7.43
CA ASN A 68 10.56 5.51 7.53
C ASN A 68 11.44 4.35 7.00
N GLY A 69 10.94 3.53 6.07
CA GLY A 69 11.69 2.38 5.55
C GLY A 69 11.43 2.09 4.06
N THR A 70 11.84 0.91 3.61
CA THR A 70 11.60 0.38 2.24
C THR A 70 10.15 -0.07 2.00
N GLY A 71 9.24 0.32 2.87
CA GLY A 71 7.83 -0.05 2.85
C GLY A 71 6.99 0.95 2.04
N TYR A 72 5.85 1.33 2.62
CA TYR A 72 4.95 2.31 2.03
C TYR A 72 4.81 3.53 2.93
N SER A 73 4.78 4.71 2.32
CA SER A 73 4.55 5.99 3.01
C SER A 73 3.14 6.51 2.76
N LEU A 74 2.46 6.97 3.80
CA LEU A 74 1.14 7.59 3.67
C LEU A 74 1.30 8.92 2.93
N ILE A 75 0.54 9.10 1.85
CA ILE A 75 0.53 10.35 1.08
C ILE A 75 -0.83 11.05 1.12
N GLN A 76 -1.91 10.30 1.36
CA GLN A 76 -3.24 10.85 1.54
C GLN A 76 -4.03 10.01 2.53
N ASP A 77 -4.66 10.68 3.50
CA ASP A 77 -5.58 10.03 4.43
C ASP A 77 -6.97 9.81 3.80
N ALA A 78 -7.81 8.99 4.45
CA ALA A 78 -9.14 8.61 3.97
C ALA A 78 -10.18 9.75 4.04
#